data_AF-A0A959CZU6-F1
#
_entry.id   AF-A0A959CZU6-F1
#
_cell.length_a   1.000
_cell.length_b   1.000
_cell.length_c   1.000
_cell.angle_alpha   90.00
_cell.angle_beta   90.00
_cell.angle_gamma   90.00
#
_symmetry.space_group_name_H-M   'P 1'
#
loop_
_entity.id
_entity.type
_entity.pdbx_description
1 polymer ?
#
loop_
_entity_poly.entity_id
_entity_poly.type
_entity_poly.pdbx_seq_one_letter_code
_entity_poly.pdbx_strand_id
1 'polypeptide(L)'
;PDTAKVFNRDGGDYWVYHDPGPPPYLDTTAVGGLSEEYKWSFAMVAVWSSLLDPADGVLIDISPASVGNISAYPNDIYEYHDFYNFFEGGDTGQGYALNPKTGQPYAPQPVHRADYYRVLAEFWADGPDSETPPGHWFTIFNHVSDQPELVKKMRGSGPVLDALEWDVKGYFALGGAMHDVAISVWALKGWYDYVRPVSAIRGMAELGQSSDPALPNYHPGGLPLIPGYIELIGPGDPLQGQNGEYVNEIKIKAWRGPNFIDDPRTDVAGVGWVRAGFWWPYQRPTFVSPPFAGYVSGHSTYSRAAAEVLAAMTGDPFFPGGMGEFHCPKNEFLVFEDGPSTDLTLQWATYRDAADQCSLSRIYGGIHPPADDIPGRKIGRDIGVTAFAFAEQYFNKAKTPKEVKEIKVFPNPTSCALQAEYEYEGAMPVKIYSADGRLERELIVRFYDNQGFVNLAGLANGLHIVVGYYGERKKAFEQKVILRAE
;
A
#
# COMPACT_ATOMS: atom_id res chain seq x y z
N PRO A 1 -1.96 5.24 17.81
CA PRO A 1 -3.18 5.64 18.57
C PRO A 1 -3.56 7.11 18.36
N ASP A 2 -2.56 8.00 18.34
CA ASP A 2 -2.75 9.46 18.46
C ASP A 2 -3.42 10.13 17.26
N THR A 3 -3.48 9.47 16.10
CA THR A 3 -4.16 9.96 14.88
C THR A 3 -5.51 9.28 14.61
N ALA A 4 -5.95 8.38 15.49
CA ALA A 4 -7.18 7.62 15.29
C ALA A 4 -8.41 8.51 15.48
N LYS A 5 -9.28 8.58 14.47
CA LYS A 5 -10.67 9.03 14.62
C LYS A 5 -11.54 7.80 14.84
N VAL A 6 -12.41 7.85 15.83
CA VAL A 6 -13.38 6.77 16.09
C VAL A 6 -14.73 7.19 15.53
N PHE A 7 -15.21 6.41 14.57
CA PHE A 7 -16.56 6.55 14.02
C PHE A 7 -17.45 5.41 14.52
N ASN A 8 -18.76 5.59 14.43
CA ASN A 8 -19.72 4.56 14.82
C ASN A 8 -20.73 4.30 13.69
N ARG A 9 -20.93 3.03 13.33
CA ARG A 9 -21.97 2.57 12.38
C ARG A 9 -22.59 1.29 12.93
N ASP A 10 -23.92 1.25 13.01
CA ASP A 10 -24.71 0.12 13.51
C ASP A 10 -24.29 -0.40 14.90
N GLY A 11 -23.84 0.51 15.77
CA GLY A 11 -23.39 0.17 17.13
C GLY A 11 -21.98 -0.41 17.23
N GLY A 12 -21.23 -0.48 16.11
CA GLY A 12 -19.82 -0.85 16.08
C GLY A 12 -18.89 0.35 15.90
N ASP A 13 -17.76 0.34 16.62
CA ASP A 13 -16.72 1.36 16.52
C ASP A 13 -15.72 1.04 15.40
N TYR A 14 -15.48 2.03 14.55
CA TYR A 14 -14.50 1.97 13.46
C TYR A 14 -13.36 2.94 13.78
N TRP A 15 -12.17 2.38 13.94
CA TRP A 15 -10.96 3.13 14.23
C TRP A 15 -10.26 3.47 12.93
N VAL A 16 -10.38 4.72 12.49
CA VAL A 16 -9.84 5.18 11.21
C VAL A 16 -8.60 6.04 11.46
N TYR A 17 -7.51 5.68 10.79
CA TYR A 17 -6.23 6.35 10.89
C TYR A 17 -5.94 7.13 9.60
N HIS A 18 -5.24 8.25 9.73
CA HIS A 18 -4.86 9.12 8.60
C HIS A 18 -6.06 9.51 7.71
N ASP A 19 -7.21 9.76 8.35
CA ASP A 19 -8.47 9.99 7.65
C ASP A 19 -8.44 11.25 6.75
N PRO A 20 -8.44 11.08 5.42
CA PRO A 20 -8.45 12.19 4.46
C PRO A 20 -9.84 12.83 4.29
N GLY A 21 -10.88 12.26 4.92
CA GLY A 21 -12.26 12.61 4.66
C GLY A 21 -12.89 11.74 3.56
N PRO A 22 -14.21 11.91 3.35
CA PRO A 22 -14.96 11.09 2.40
C PRO A 22 -14.52 11.32 0.95
N PRO A 23 -14.53 10.26 0.11
CA PRO A 23 -14.43 10.42 -1.35
C PRO A 23 -15.69 11.10 -1.91
N PRO A 24 -15.68 11.57 -3.17
CA PRO A 24 -16.90 12.03 -3.83
C PRO A 24 -17.91 10.87 -3.94
N TYR A 25 -19.21 11.15 -3.87
CA TYR A 25 -20.27 10.15 -4.05
C TYR A 25 -21.22 10.58 -5.17
N LEU A 26 -21.81 9.60 -5.84
CA LEU A 26 -22.82 9.85 -6.86
C LEU A 26 -24.12 10.36 -6.25
N ASP A 27 -24.52 11.57 -6.62
CA ASP A 27 -25.89 12.07 -6.42
C ASP A 27 -26.73 11.71 -7.65
N THR A 28 -27.79 10.93 -7.42
CA THR A 28 -28.71 10.48 -8.48
C THR A 28 -29.90 11.42 -8.67
N THR A 29 -30.05 12.42 -7.79
CA THR A 29 -31.21 13.31 -7.75
C THR A 29 -30.93 14.70 -8.32
N ALA A 30 -29.66 15.14 -8.28
CA ALA A 30 -29.23 16.45 -8.75
C ALA A 30 -27.89 16.38 -9.53
N VAL A 31 -27.68 17.38 -10.38
CA VAL A 31 -26.41 17.60 -11.10
C VAL A 31 -25.58 18.64 -10.33
N GLY A 32 -24.26 18.45 -10.28
CA GLY A 32 -23.33 19.38 -9.66
C GLY A 32 -22.66 18.88 -8.37
N GLY A 33 -21.80 19.73 -7.81
CA GLY A 33 -21.04 19.43 -6.60
C GLY A 33 -20.08 18.25 -6.78
N LEU A 34 -19.78 17.54 -5.69
CA LEU A 34 -18.85 16.40 -5.69
C LEU A 34 -19.34 15.21 -6.53
N SER A 35 -20.63 15.16 -6.91
CA SER A 35 -21.16 14.16 -7.83
C SER A 35 -20.50 14.24 -9.21
N GLU A 36 -20.13 15.44 -9.65
CA GLU A 36 -19.42 15.60 -10.94
C GLU A 36 -17.98 15.09 -10.85
N GLU A 37 -17.33 15.23 -9.70
CA GLU A 37 -15.99 14.68 -9.47
C GLU A 37 -15.99 13.15 -9.40
N TYR A 38 -17.07 12.56 -8.86
CA TYR A 38 -17.32 11.12 -8.94
C TYR A 38 -17.38 10.67 -10.42
N LYS A 39 -18.26 11.30 -11.21
CA LYS A 39 -18.47 10.95 -12.62
C LYS A 39 -17.20 11.14 -13.43
N TRP A 40 -16.51 12.28 -13.26
CA TRP A 40 -15.26 12.59 -13.94
C TRP A 40 -14.19 11.54 -13.63
N SER A 41 -14.00 11.20 -12.35
CA SER A 41 -12.98 10.25 -11.91
C SER A 41 -13.19 8.85 -12.52
N PHE A 42 -14.43 8.36 -12.60
CA PHE A 42 -14.73 7.07 -13.20
C PHE A 42 -14.78 7.12 -14.74
N ALA A 43 -15.22 8.22 -15.33
CA ALA A 43 -15.16 8.42 -16.78
C ALA A 43 -13.72 8.43 -17.29
N MET A 44 -12.77 9.02 -16.54
CA MET A 44 -11.35 8.99 -16.88
C MET A 44 -10.81 7.56 -16.94
N VAL A 45 -11.25 6.68 -16.04
CA VAL A 45 -10.88 5.25 -16.08
C VAL A 45 -11.34 4.59 -17.37
N ALA A 46 -12.58 4.87 -17.81
CA ALA A 46 -13.08 4.37 -19.10
C ALA A 46 -12.28 4.93 -20.28
N VAL A 47 -11.93 6.22 -20.25
CA VAL A 47 -11.14 6.88 -21.29
C VAL A 47 -9.72 6.32 -21.34
N TRP A 48 -9.05 6.10 -20.22
CA TRP A 48 -7.71 5.51 -20.18
C TRP A 48 -7.69 4.06 -20.67
N SER A 49 -8.79 3.32 -20.52
CA SER A 49 -8.94 2.00 -21.14
C SER A 49 -8.87 2.05 -22.68
N SER A 50 -9.17 3.20 -23.29
CA SER A 50 -9.03 3.39 -24.75
C SER A 50 -7.58 3.53 -25.23
N LEU A 51 -6.63 3.72 -24.31
CA LEU A 51 -5.20 3.90 -24.60
C LEU A 51 -4.42 2.59 -24.63
N LEU A 52 -5.12 1.46 -24.51
CA LEU A 52 -4.52 0.13 -24.40
C LEU A 52 -4.47 -0.61 -25.75
N ASP A 53 -4.64 0.09 -26.87
CA ASP A 53 -4.63 -0.52 -28.20
C ASP A 53 -3.21 -0.62 -28.76
N PRO A 54 -2.67 -1.83 -28.97
CA PRO A 54 -1.33 -1.97 -29.56
C PRO A 54 -1.24 -1.43 -30.99
N ALA A 55 -2.38 -1.22 -31.64
CA ALA A 55 -2.46 -0.60 -32.95
C ALA A 55 -2.54 0.94 -32.93
N ASP A 56 -2.53 1.61 -31.76
CA ASP A 56 -2.66 3.07 -31.70
C ASP A 56 -1.50 3.83 -32.36
N GLY A 57 -0.33 3.19 -32.47
CA GLY A 57 0.86 3.71 -33.12
C GLY A 57 1.51 4.91 -32.42
N VAL A 58 1.03 5.30 -31.24
CA VAL A 58 1.54 6.46 -30.51
C VAL A 58 2.81 6.06 -29.77
N LEU A 59 3.88 6.83 -29.98
CA LEU A 59 5.14 6.68 -29.23
C LEU A 59 5.22 7.73 -28.13
N ILE A 60 5.63 7.30 -26.94
CA ILE A 60 5.91 8.17 -25.79
C ILE A 60 7.30 7.85 -25.23
N ASP A 61 8.00 8.88 -24.73
CA ASP A 61 9.25 8.68 -24.01
C ASP A 61 8.95 8.31 -22.55
N ILE A 62 9.31 7.09 -22.16
CA ILE A 62 9.06 6.56 -20.81
C ILE A 62 10.30 6.64 -19.89
N SER A 63 11.39 7.23 -20.38
CA SER A 63 12.60 7.38 -19.59
C SER A 63 12.44 8.45 -18.49
N PRO A 64 13.33 8.48 -17.49
CA PRO A 64 13.34 9.57 -16.51
C PRO A 64 13.65 10.94 -17.11
N ALA A 65 13.99 11.05 -18.40
CA ALA A 65 14.11 12.35 -19.07
C ALA A 65 12.74 13.05 -19.18
N SER A 66 11.65 12.27 -19.27
CA SER A 66 10.30 12.76 -19.56
C SER A 66 9.26 12.39 -18.49
N VAL A 67 9.54 11.38 -17.65
CA VAL A 67 8.59 10.87 -16.64
C VAL A 67 9.14 11.03 -15.22
N GLY A 68 8.24 11.29 -14.26
CA GLY A 68 8.57 11.45 -12.85
C GLY A 68 8.88 12.89 -12.44
N ASN A 69 9.58 13.08 -11.32
CA ASN A 69 9.92 14.40 -10.77
C ASN A 69 8.70 15.28 -10.41
N ILE A 70 7.66 14.65 -9.83
CA ILE A 70 6.47 15.37 -9.35
C ILE A 70 6.84 16.19 -8.10
N SER A 71 6.64 17.50 -8.18
CA SER A 71 7.04 18.44 -7.12
C SER A 71 6.00 18.57 -6.01
N ALA A 72 4.71 18.42 -6.34
CA ALA A 72 3.61 18.53 -5.41
C ALA A 72 2.43 17.65 -5.84
N TYR A 73 1.66 17.18 -4.87
CA TYR A 73 0.38 16.54 -5.12
C TYR A 73 -0.77 17.53 -4.96
N PRO A 74 -1.88 17.34 -5.68
CA PRO A 74 -3.09 18.13 -5.54
C PRO A 74 -3.58 18.20 -4.10
N ASN A 75 -4.03 19.37 -3.64
CA ASN A 75 -4.54 19.58 -2.28
C ASN A 75 -5.97 19.07 -2.12
N ASP A 76 -6.81 19.29 -3.13
CA ASP A 76 -8.19 18.84 -3.20
C ASP A 76 -8.49 18.17 -4.54
N ILE A 77 -9.73 17.66 -4.69
CA ILE A 77 -10.15 16.88 -5.86
C ILE A 77 -10.28 17.73 -7.13
N TYR A 78 -10.51 19.04 -7.03
CA TYR A 78 -10.66 19.89 -8.20
C TYR A 78 -9.33 20.09 -8.92
N GLU A 79 -8.23 20.15 -8.15
CA GLU A 79 -6.86 20.18 -8.70
C GLU A 79 -6.47 18.88 -9.43
N TYR A 80 -7.27 17.80 -9.38
CA TYR A 80 -6.95 16.55 -10.08
C TYR A 80 -7.07 16.70 -11.60
N HIS A 81 -7.90 17.63 -12.07
CA HIS A 81 -8.08 17.93 -13.50
C HIS A 81 -6.82 18.51 -14.14
N ASP A 82 -6.01 19.24 -13.36
CA ASP A 82 -4.72 19.77 -13.80
C ASP A 82 -3.59 18.76 -13.61
N PHE A 83 -3.76 17.81 -12.69
CA PHE A 83 -2.74 16.82 -12.35
C PHE A 83 -2.71 15.62 -13.31
N TYR A 84 -3.87 15.09 -13.68
CA TYR A 84 -3.98 13.95 -14.58
C TYR A 84 -4.29 14.40 -16.00
N ASN A 85 -3.59 13.85 -16.98
CA ASN A 85 -3.97 14.06 -18.37
C ASN A 85 -5.15 13.14 -18.72
N PHE A 86 -6.33 13.73 -18.80
CA PHE A 86 -7.59 13.00 -18.97
C PHE A 86 -7.62 12.12 -20.24
N PHE A 87 -7.06 12.60 -21.36
CA PHE A 87 -7.15 11.93 -22.66
C PHE A 87 -5.90 11.15 -23.04
N GLU A 88 -4.72 11.63 -22.66
CA GLU A 88 -3.45 11.01 -23.11
C GLU A 88 -2.84 10.08 -22.07
N GLY A 89 -3.39 10.04 -20.85
CA GLY A 89 -2.80 9.27 -19.75
C GLY A 89 -1.66 10.00 -19.06
N GLY A 90 -1.32 9.55 -17.86
CA GLY A 90 -0.18 10.07 -17.09
C GLY A 90 -0.55 11.26 -16.21
N ASP A 91 0.48 11.93 -15.71
CA ASP A 91 0.37 13.06 -14.78
C ASP A 91 1.32 14.21 -15.14
N THR A 92 1.46 15.18 -14.23
CA THR A 92 2.27 16.39 -14.41
C THR A 92 3.79 16.19 -14.26
N GLY A 93 4.27 14.94 -14.22
CA GLY A 93 5.69 14.62 -14.20
C GLY A 93 6.49 15.39 -15.27
N GLN A 94 7.64 15.93 -14.87
CA GLN A 94 8.51 16.75 -15.72
C GLN A 94 9.80 16.01 -16.13
N GLY A 95 10.08 14.87 -15.50
CA GLY A 95 11.35 14.18 -15.64
C GLY A 95 12.55 14.96 -15.11
N TYR A 96 13.73 14.47 -15.44
CA TYR A 96 15.02 14.93 -14.98
C TYR A 96 15.94 15.17 -16.19
N ALA A 97 16.58 16.34 -16.24
CA ALA A 97 17.52 16.62 -17.32
C ALA A 97 18.81 15.78 -17.22
N LEU A 98 19.29 15.51 -16.00
CA LEU A 98 20.57 14.85 -15.73
C LEU A 98 20.43 13.80 -14.64
N ASN A 99 21.16 12.68 -14.80
CA ASN A 99 21.38 11.73 -13.73
C ASN A 99 22.40 12.33 -12.73
N PRO A 100 22.04 12.50 -11.44
CA PRO A 100 22.90 13.15 -10.45
C PRO A 100 24.13 12.33 -10.05
N LYS A 101 24.18 11.04 -10.37
CA LYS A 101 25.32 10.15 -10.07
C LYS A 101 26.35 10.13 -11.18
N THR A 102 25.93 10.23 -12.44
CA THR A 102 26.83 10.19 -13.60
C THR A 102 27.11 11.56 -14.20
N GLY A 103 26.26 12.55 -13.93
CA GLY A 103 26.31 13.88 -14.55
C GLY A 103 25.90 13.89 -16.03
N GLN A 104 25.43 12.76 -16.57
CA GLN A 104 25.00 12.62 -17.96
C GLN A 104 23.47 12.81 -18.07
N PRO A 105 22.96 13.26 -19.24
CA PRO A 105 21.53 13.28 -19.48
C PRO A 105 20.94 11.87 -19.48
N TYR A 106 19.70 11.74 -19.00
CA TYR A 106 18.93 10.50 -19.19
C TYR A 106 18.66 10.32 -20.68
N ALA A 107 18.89 9.11 -21.18
CA ALA A 107 18.64 8.78 -22.58
C ALA A 107 17.12 8.58 -22.79
N PRO A 108 16.49 9.26 -23.77
CA PRO A 108 15.10 9.01 -24.12
C PRO A 108 14.86 7.55 -24.53
N GLN A 109 13.71 7.01 -24.13
CA GLN A 109 13.25 5.67 -24.46
C GLN A 109 11.85 5.76 -25.09
N PRO A 110 11.76 6.08 -26.40
CA PRO A 110 10.48 6.10 -27.11
C PRO A 110 9.94 4.68 -27.27
N VAL A 111 8.74 4.42 -26.75
CA VAL A 111 8.05 3.12 -26.83
C VAL A 111 6.60 3.31 -27.23
N HIS A 112 5.95 2.25 -27.72
CA HIS A 112 4.51 2.28 -27.96
C HIS A 112 3.75 2.51 -26.65
N ARG A 113 2.89 3.52 -26.63
CA ARG A 113 2.13 3.92 -25.43
C ARG A 113 1.30 2.78 -24.85
N ALA A 114 0.58 2.06 -25.71
CA ALA A 114 -0.24 0.94 -25.29
C ALA A 114 0.60 -0.22 -24.72
N ASP A 115 1.81 -0.46 -25.23
CA ASP A 115 2.72 -1.43 -24.63
C ASP A 115 3.11 -1.01 -23.21
N TYR A 116 3.53 0.24 -23.03
CA TYR A 116 3.90 0.76 -21.72
C TYR A 116 2.74 0.68 -20.70
N TYR A 117 1.54 1.14 -21.05
CA TYR A 117 0.42 1.17 -20.10
C TYR A 117 -0.05 -0.23 -19.69
N ARG A 118 -0.06 -1.18 -20.63
CA ARG A 118 -0.39 -2.58 -20.35
C ARG A 118 0.68 -3.24 -19.48
N VAL A 119 1.96 -3.02 -19.80
CA VAL A 119 3.09 -3.47 -18.99
C VAL A 119 3.02 -2.89 -17.58
N LEU A 120 2.72 -1.60 -17.41
CA LEU A 120 2.59 -1.00 -16.08
C LEU A 120 1.46 -1.63 -15.28
N ALA A 121 0.28 -1.76 -15.89
CA ALA A 121 -0.88 -2.35 -15.24
C ALA A 121 -0.57 -3.77 -14.72
N GLU A 122 0.20 -4.55 -15.48
CA GLU A 122 0.57 -5.91 -15.12
C GLU A 122 1.75 -6.00 -14.14
N PHE A 123 2.82 -5.23 -14.36
CA PHE A 123 4.01 -5.22 -13.50
C PHE A 123 3.66 -4.91 -12.05
N TRP A 124 2.77 -3.94 -11.84
CA TRP A 124 2.30 -3.55 -10.52
C TRP A 124 1.02 -4.29 -10.09
N ALA A 125 0.48 -5.23 -10.88
CA ALA A 125 -0.77 -5.94 -10.57
C ALA A 125 -0.67 -6.77 -9.29
N ASP A 126 0.52 -7.33 -9.03
CA ASP A 126 0.84 -8.20 -7.90
C ASP A 126 -0.14 -9.39 -7.83
N GLY A 127 -0.15 -10.19 -8.90
CA GLY A 127 -1.05 -11.32 -9.10
C GLY A 127 -0.82 -12.53 -8.18
N PRO A 128 -1.62 -13.62 -8.33
CA PRO A 128 -1.63 -14.75 -7.39
C PRO A 128 -0.31 -15.50 -7.21
N ASP A 129 0.57 -15.46 -8.21
CA ASP A 129 1.87 -16.13 -8.21
C ASP A 129 3.05 -15.17 -7.93
N SER A 130 2.77 -13.91 -7.57
CA SER A 130 3.77 -12.92 -7.19
C SER A 130 3.66 -12.54 -5.71
N GLU A 131 4.59 -11.72 -5.25
CA GLU A 131 4.43 -11.00 -4.00
C GLU A 131 3.19 -10.09 -4.05
N THR A 132 2.58 -9.85 -2.89
CA THR A 132 1.58 -8.78 -2.74
C THR A 132 2.26 -7.40 -2.77
N PRO A 133 1.53 -6.27 -2.89
CA PRO A 133 2.14 -4.94 -2.97
C PRO A 133 3.22 -4.62 -1.94
N PRO A 134 3.05 -4.91 -0.62
CA PRO A 134 4.15 -4.69 0.32
C PRO A 134 5.36 -5.58 0.02
N GLY A 135 5.15 -6.82 -0.44
CA GLY A 135 6.20 -7.76 -0.80
C GLY A 135 7.00 -7.34 -2.03
N HIS A 136 6.36 -6.77 -3.05
CA HIS A 136 7.05 -6.21 -4.23
C HIS A 136 8.10 -5.17 -3.79
N TRP A 137 7.76 -4.31 -2.83
CA TRP A 137 8.72 -3.33 -2.29
C TRP A 137 9.86 -3.95 -1.48
N PHE A 138 9.70 -5.15 -0.91
CA PHE A 138 10.83 -5.91 -0.37
C PHE A 138 11.73 -6.46 -1.48
N THR A 139 11.16 -6.90 -2.61
CA THR A 139 11.95 -7.32 -3.79
C THR A 139 12.74 -6.15 -4.36
N ILE A 140 12.16 -4.95 -4.43
CA ILE A 140 12.88 -3.71 -4.79
C ILE A 140 13.97 -3.40 -3.75
N PHE A 141 13.68 -3.50 -2.45
CA PHE A 141 14.67 -3.27 -1.40
C PHE A 141 15.86 -4.23 -1.52
N ASN A 142 15.62 -5.52 -1.78
CA ASN A 142 16.67 -6.51 -1.98
C ASN A 142 17.51 -6.17 -3.21
N HIS A 143 16.86 -5.86 -4.34
CA HIS A 143 17.53 -5.44 -5.55
C HIS A 143 18.44 -4.23 -5.30
N VAL A 144 17.93 -3.18 -4.65
CA VAL A 144 18.69 -1.99 -4.26
C VAL A 144 19.86 -2.34 -3.34
N SER A 145 19.65 -3.25 -2.40
CA SER A 145 20.67 -3.68 -1.42
C SER A 145 21.82 -4.47 -2.05
N ASP A 146 21.59 -5.08 -3.21
CA ASP A 146 22.57 -5.86 -3.96
C ASP A 146 23.29 -5.04 -5.05
N GLN A 147 22.86 -3.80 -5.29
CA GLN A 147 23.51 -2.91 -6.27
C GLN A 147 24.95 -2.56 -5.83
N PRO A 148 25.97 -2.76 -6.69
CA PRO A 148 27.36 -2.40 -6.40
C PRO A 148 27.59 -0.92 -6.05
N GLU A 149 26.77 -0.03 -6.60
CA GLU A 149 26.82 1.41 -6.38
C GLU A 149 26.31 1.82 -4.99
N LEU A 150 25.58 0.94 -4.29
CA LEU A 150 25.08 1.24 -2.96
C LEU A 150 26.18 1.08 -1.91
N VAL A 151 26.51 2.20 -1.25
CA VAL A 151 27.30 2.17 -0.02
C VAL A 151 26.34 2.07 1.16
N LYS A 152 26.28 0.90 1.81
CA LYS A 152 25.38 0.56 2.93
C LYS A 152 25.65 1.38 4.20
N LYS A 153 25.32 2.67 4.17
CA LYS A 153 25.39 3.61 5.28
C LYS A 153 23.99 4.08 5.62
N MET A 154 23.59 3.95 6.88
CA MET A 154 22.27 4.42 7.31
C MET A 154 22.15 5.93 7.08
N ARG A 155 21.09 6.37 6.40
CA ARG A 155 20.92 7.76 5.93
C ARG A 155 22.08 8.26 5.06
N GLY A 156 22.80 7.37 4.38
CA GLY A 156 23.94 7.72 3.53
C GLY A 156 25.16 8.24 4.30
N SER A 157 25.17 8.17 5.63
CA SER A 157 26.22 8.74 6.49
C SER A 157 26.68 7.76 7.58
N GLY A 158 27.78 8.09 8.26
CA GLY A 158 28.31 7.24 9.34
C GLY A 158 29.09 6.01 8.84
N PRO A 159 29.26 4.98 9.70
CA PRO A 159 29.99 3.77 9.34
C PRO A 159 29.24 2.96 8.27
N VAL A 160 30.01 2.26 7.43
CA VAL A 160 29.44 1.25 6.53
C VAL A 160 28.98 0.08 7.39
N LEU A 161 27.71 -0.29 7.23
CA LEU A 161 27.10 -1.43 7.88
C LEU A 161 27.50 -2.71 7.13
N ASP A 162 27.65 -3.82 7.86
CA ASP A 162 27.70 -5.12 7.20
C ASP A 162 26.32 -5.48 6.60
N ALA A 163 26.32 -6.48 5.71
CA ALA A 163 25.12 -6.85 4.97
C ALA A 163 23.98 -7.31 5.90
N LEU A 164 24.28 -8.10 6.94
CA LEU A 164 23.25 -8.60 7.85
C LEU A 164 22.62 -7.46 8.65
N GLU A 165 23.44 -6.54 9.17
CA GLU A 165 22.93 -5.38 9.89
C GLU A 165 22.08 -4.47 8.99
N TRP A 166 22.51 -4.23 7.75
CA TRP A 166 21.73 -3.49 6.76
C TRP A 166 20.37 -4.13 6.49
N ASP A 167 20.35 -5.44 6.23
CA ASP A 167 19.13 -6.18 5.90
C ASP A 167 18.18 -6.21 7.09
N VAL A 168 18.66 -6.51 8.30
CA VAL A 168 17.81 -6.53 9.51
C VAL A 168 17.18 -5.16 9.77
N LYS A 169 17.96 -4.08 9.67
CA LYS A 169 17.45 -2.73 9.87
C LYS A 169 16.47 -2.32 8.77
N GLY A 170 16.76 -2.66 7.52
CA GLY A 170 15.90 -2.39 6.37
C GLY A 170 14.58 -3.11 6.45
N TYR A 171 14.59 -4.43 6.69
CA TYR A 171 13.38 -5.22 6.86
C TYR A 171 12.55 -4.77 8.07
N PHE A 172 13.19 -4.39 9.17
CA PHE A 172 12.49 -3.87 10.35
C PHE A 172 11.78 -2.55 10.04
N ALA A 173 12.46 -1.58 9.41
CA ALA A 173 11.86 -0.30 9.06
C ALA A 173 10.76 -0.44 7.99
N LEU A 174 11.06 -1.16 6.89
CA LEU A 174 10.12 -1.34 5.79
C LEU A 174 8.92 -2.16 6.22
N GLY A 175 9.12 -3.27 6.95
CA GLY A 175 8.03 -4.10 7.46
C GLY A 175 7.12 -3.37 8.43
N GLY A 176 7.68 -2.55 9.33
CA GLY A 176 6.89 -1.68 10.21
C GLY A 176 6.03 -0.70 9.41
N ALA A 177 6.62 -0.01 8.43
CA ALA A 177 5.89 0.91 7.57
C ALA A 177 4.78 0.23 6.77
N MET A 178 5.06 -0.92 6.14
CA MET A 178 4.05 -1.70 5.42
C MET A 178 2.90 -2.12 6.35
N HIS A 179 3.19 -2.53 7.58
CA HIS A 179 2.15 -2.89 8.53
C HIS A 179 1.26 -1.70 8.92
N ASP A 180 1.85 -0.53 9.17
CA ASP A 180 1.10 0.70 9.50
C ASP A 180 0.24 1.18 8.31
N VAL A 181 0.74 1.01 7.08
CA VAL A 181 -0.08 1.21 5.86
C VAL A 181 -1.27 0.26 5.86
N ALA A 182 -1.06 -1.03 6.15
CA ALA A 182 -2.15 -2.01 6.17
C ALA A 182 -3.25 -1.61 7.16
N ILE A 183 -2.88 -1.22 8.37
CA ILE A 183 -3.84 -0.76 9.38
C ILE A 183 -4.63 0.45 8.87
N SER A 184 -3.94 1.46 8.33
CA SER A 184 -4.58 2.71 7.89
C SER A 184 -5.50 2.49 6.70
N VAL A 185 -5.02 1.79 5.66
CA VAL A 185 -5.76 1.57 4.41
C VAL A 185 -6.98 0.67 4.64
N TRP A 186 -6.86 -0.41 5.41
CA TRP A 186 -7.99 -1.31 5.63
C TRP A 186 -9.04 -0.70 6.55
N ALA A 187 -8.63 0.12 7.52
CA ALA A 187 -9.56 0.91 8.30
C ALA A 187 -10.37 1.88 7.43
N LEU A 188 -9.71 2.60 6.50
CA LEU A 188 -10.37 3.50 5.55
C LEU A 188 -11.33 2.77 4.62
N LYS A 189 -10.88 1.65 4.05
CA LYS A 189 -11.69 0.80 3.18
C LYS A 189 -12.94 0.27 3.89
N GLY A 190 -12.78 -0.21 5.12
CA GLY A 190 -13.91 -0.71 5.91
C GLY A 190 -14.90 0.38 6.31
N TRP A 191 -14.42 1.59 6.59
CA TRP A 191 -15.27 2.72 6.96
C TRP A 191 -16.04 3.28 5.76
N TYR A 192 -15.32 3.70 4.71
CA TYR A 192 -15.90 4.38 3.55
C TYR A 192 -16.61 3.44 2.58
N ASP A 193 -16.21 2.16 2.53
CA ASP A 193 -16.81 1.11 1.69
C ASP A 193 -17.06 1.55 0.24
N TYR A 194 -16.07 2.25 -0.34
CA TYR A 194 -16.21 2.92 -1.62
C TYR A 194 -16.17 1.96 -2.81
N VAL A 195 -16.96 2.27 -3.83
CA VAL A 195 -17.22 1.45 -5.01
C VAL A 195 -16.00 1.32 -5.95
N ARG A 196 -15.93 0.22 -6.72
CA ARG A 196 -14.91 -0.02 -7.75
C ARG A 196 -15.35 0.49 -9.13
N PRO A 197 -14.41 0.83 -10.04
CA PRO A 197 -14.76 1.35 -11.37
C PRO A 197 -15.71 0.48 -12.18
N VAL A 198 -15.54 -0.84 -12.17
CA VAL A 198 -16.44 -1.76 -12.89
C VAL A 198 -17.89 -1.60 -12.47
N SER A 199 -18.16 -1.47 -11.16
CA SER A 199 -19.52 -1.28 -10.64
C SER A 199 -20.01 0.14 -10.88
N ALA A 200 -19.15 1.14 -10.69
CA ALA A 200 -19.51 2.55 -10.87
C ALA A 200 -19.85 2.89 -12.33
N ILE A 201 -19.01 2.47 -13.28
CA ILE A 201 -19.20 2.72 -14.72
C ILE A 201 -20.46 2.00 -15.22
N ARG A 202 -20.62 0.72 -14.88
CA ARG A 202 -21.80 -0.05 -15.29
C ARG A 202 -23.08 0.50 -14.66
N GLY A 203 -23.07 0.84 -13.38
CA GLY A 203 -24.22 1.42 -12.69
C GLY A 203 -24.62 2.79 -13.24
N MET A 204 -23.65 3.67 -13.53
CA MET A 204 -23.94 4.94 -14.21
C MET A 204 -24.49 4.72 -15.63
N ALA A 205 -23.97 3.73 -16.37
CA ALA A 205 -24.45 3.40 -17.70
C ALA A 205 -25.89 2.84 -17.70
N GLU A 206 -26.27 2.07 -16.67
CA GLU A 206 -27.65 1.58 -16.49
C GLU A 206 -28.65 2.72 -16.25
N LEU A 207 -28.20 3.80 -15.60
CA LEU A 207 -29.01 5.02 -15.42
C LEU A 207 -29.16 5.82 -16.72
N GLY A 208 -28.23 5.68 -17.67
CA GLY A 208 -28.20 6.40 -18.94
C GLY A 208 -27.08 7.44 -18.99
N GLN A 209 -27.32 8.57 -19.67
CA GLN A 209 -26.33 9.65 -19.81
C GLN A 209 -26.67 10.88 -18.98
N SER A 210 -25.66 11.64 -18.54
CA SER A 210 -25.86 12.83 -17.69
C SER A 210 -25.46 14.16 -18.35
N SER A 211 -25.14 14.18 -19.63
CA SER A 211 -24.57 15.35 -20.31
C SER A 211 -25.60 16.29 -20.91
N ASP A 212 -26.69 15.78 -21.46
CA ASP A 212 -27.69 16.59 -22.16
C ASP A 212 -29.13 16.12 -21.86
N PRO A 213 -29.95 16.91 -21.14
CA PRO A 213 -31.34 16.56 -20.85
C PRO A 213 -32.26 16.48 -22.08
N ALA A 214 -31.82 16.97 -23.24
CA ALA A 214 -32.56 16.86 -24.49
C ALA A 214 -32.26 15.54 -25.25
N LEU A 215 -31.22 14.81 -24.88
CA LEU A 215 -30.89 13.51 -25.48
C LEU A 215 -31.63 12.36 -24.79
N PRO A 216 -31.85 11.23 -25.50
CA PRO A 216 -32.45 10.03 -24.90
C PRO A 216 -31.71 9.54 -23.65
N ASN A 217 -32.45 8.84 -22.78
CA ASN A 217 -31.94 8.22 -21.55
C ASN A 217 -31.13 9.18 -20.66
N TYR A 218 -31.56 10.45 -20.56
CA TYR A 218 -30.95 11.37 -19.61
C TYR A 218 -31.27 10.99 -18.17
N HIS A 219 -30.25 11.02 -17.31
CA HIS A 219 -30.39 10.86 -15.87
C HIS A 219 -29.29 11.66 -15.13
N PRO A 220 -29.61 12.40 -14.05
CA PRO A 220 -28.61 13.18 -13.29
C PRO A 220 -27.42 12.36 -12.82
N GLY A 221 -27.64 11.11 -12.40
CA GLY A 221 -26.57 10.17 -12.02
C GLY A 221 -26.01 9.29 -13.16
N GLY A 222 -26.34 9.58 -14.42
CA GLY A 222 -25.86 8.82 -15.58
C GLY A 222 -24.37 9.01 -15.88
N LEU A 223 -23.86 8.27 -16.87
CA LEU A 223 -22.48 8.39 -17.34
C LEU A 223 -22.34 9.63 -18.24
N PRO A 224 -21.31 10.47 -18.09
CA PRO A 224 -21.15 11.63 -18.96
C PRO A 224 -20.77 11.19 -20.39
N LEU A 225 -21.42 11.78 -21.39
CA LEU A 225 -21.04 11.63 -22.80
C LEU A 225 -19.75 12.39 -23.08
N ILE A 226 -18.83 11.73 -23.78
CA ILE A 226 -17.53 12.26 -24.20
C ILE A 226 -17.34 11.83 -25.65
N PRO A 227 -17.49 12.74 -26.64
CA PRO A 227 -17.39 12.39 -28.06
C PRO A 227 -16.11 11.60 -28.38
N GLY A 228 -16.24 10.47 -29.06
CA GLY A 228 -15.13 9.58 -29.39
C GLY A 228 -14.72 8.58 -28.30
N TYR A 229 -15.30 8.68 -27.09
CA TYR A 229 -14.95 7.83 -25.95
C TYR A 229 -16.16 7.23 -25.22
N ILE A 230 -17.21 8.02 -24.96
CA ILE A 230 -18.43 7.61 -24.27
C ILE A 230 -19.62 8.20 -25.03
N GLU A 231 -20.43 7.34 -25.64
CA GLU A 231 -21.47 7.76 -26.57
C GLU A 231 -22.76 6.94 -26.38
N LEU A 232 -23.87 7.46 -26.92
CA LEU A 232 -25.09 6.68 -27.09
C LEU A 232 -24.93 5.72 -28.27
N ILE A 233 -25.50 4.53 -28.14
CA ILE A 233 -25.67 3.59 -29.25
C ILE A 233 -26.80 4.10 -30.14
N GLY A 234 -26.47 4.45 -31.39
CA GLY A 234 -27.44 4.93 -32.36
C GLY A 234 -28.07 3.82 -33.21
N PRO A 235 -29.18 4.10 -33.92
CA PRO A 235 -29.67 3.20 -34.97
C PRO A 235 -28.61 2.97 -36.06
N GLY A 236 -28.38 1.72 -36.42
CA GLY A 236 -27.34 1.29 -37.36
C GLY A 236 -25.95 1.07 -36.72
N ASP A 237 -25.79 1.35 -35.42
CA ASP A 237 -24.54 1.06 -34.71
C ASP A 237 -24.32 -0.47 -34.60
N PRO A 238 -23.09 -0.99 -34.76
CA PRO A 238 -22.80 -2.41 -34.58
C PRO A 238 -23.24 -2.99 -33.22
N LEU A 239 -23.35 -2.15 -32.19
CA LEU A 239 -23.77 -2.53 -30.85
C LEU A 239 -25.28 -2.40 -30.61
N GLN A 240 -26.09 -2.01 -31.60
CA GLN A 240 -27.53 -1.78 -31.42
C GLN A 240 -28.33 -3.04 -31.04
N GLY A 241 -27.76 -4.23 -31.22
CA GLY A 241 -28.46 -5.51 -31.08
C GLY A 241 -29.13 -5.94 -32.40
N GLN A 242 -29.74 -7.12 -32.43
CA GLN A 242 -30.35 -7.64 -33.67
C GLN A 242 -31.64 -6.88 -34.05
N ASN A 243 -32.35 -6.38 -33.05
CA ASN A 243 -33.63 -5.68 -33.19
C ASN A 243 -33.54 -4.22 -32.74
N GLY A 244 -32.34 -3.69 -32.52
CA GLY A 244 -32.16 -2.33 -31.98
C GLY A 244 -32.45 -2.23 -30.47
N GLU A 245 -32.45 -3.36 -29.75
CA GLU A 245 -32.77 -3.43 -28.32
C GLU A 245 -31.81 -2.64 -27.41
N TYR A 246 -30.62 -2.29 -27.91
CA TYR A 246 -29.61 -1.53 -27.17
C TYR A 246 -29.47 -0.08 -27.66
N VAL A 247 -30.33 0.37 -28.57
CA VAL A 247 -30.34 1.78 -29.00
C VAL A 247 -30.63 2.69 -27.80
N ASN A 248 -29.89 3.80 -27.70
CA ASN A 248 -29.83 4.74 -26.58
C ASN A 248 -29.17 4.22 -25.30
N GLU A 249 -28.67 2.98 -25.25
CA GLU A 249 -27.73 2.60 -24.19
C GLU A 249 -26.36 3.28 -24.40
N ILE A 250 -25.52 3.24 -23.37
CA ILE A 250 -24.17 3.81 -23.42
C ILE A 250 -23.17 2.78 -23.95
N LYS A 251 -22.33 3.21 -24.89
CA LYS A 251 -21.11 2.51 -25.31
C LYS A 251 -19.89 3.30 -24.88
N ILE A 252 -18.80 2.58 -24.58
CA ILE A 252 -17.49 3.17 -24.32
C ILE A 252 -16.43 2.57 -25.22
N LYS A 253 -15.48 3.39 -25.65
CA LYS A 253 -14.30 2.97 -26.39
C LYS A 253 -13.25 2.54 -25.38
N ALA A 254 -12.94 1.25 -25.32
CA ALA A 254 -12.12 0.66 -24.27
C ALA A 254 -11.47 -0.64 -24.74
N TRP A 255 -10.53 -1.17 -23.94
CA TRP A 255 -10.05 -2.55 -24.10
C TRP A 255 -11.26 -3.50 -24.14
N ARG A 256 -11.32 -4.36 -25.16
CA ARG A 256 -12.55 -5.08 -25.50
C ARG A 256 -12.90 -6.19 -24.51
N GLY A 257 -11.98 -6.56 -23.63
CA GLY A 257 -12.20 -7.54 -22.60
C GLY A 257 -11.70 -8.94 -22.97
N PRO A 258 -11.72 -9.86 -22.00
CA PRO A 258 -11.12 -11.18 -22.16
C PRO A 258 -11.84 -12.10 -23.14
N ASN A 259 -13.09 -11.80 -23.50
CA ASN A 259 -13.83 -12.58 -24.49
C ASN A 259 -13.30 -12.41 -25.92
N PHE A 260 -12.31 -11.54 -26.13
CA PHE A 260 -11.62 -11.34 -27.41
C PHE A 260 -10.22 -11.98 -27.44
N ILE A 261 -9.91 -12.83 -26.46
CA ILE A 261 -8.63 -13.51 -26.31
C ILE A 261 -8.93 -15.01 -26.20
N ASP A 262 -8.63 -15.77 -27.26
CA ASP A 262 -8.80 -17.23 -27.27
C ASP A 262 -7.51 -17.92 -26.78
N ASP A 263 -6.34 -17.45 -27.23
CA ASP A 263 -5.02 -17.85 -26.77
C ASP A 263 -4.19 -16.62 -26.33
N PRO A 264 -3.94 -16.43 -25.02
CA PRO A 264 -3.21 -15.26 -24.51
C PRO A 264 -1.75 -15.19 -24.97
N ARG A 265 -1.22 -16.21 -25.65
CA ARG A 265 0.15 -16.21 -26.19
C ARG A 265 0.23 -15.62 -27.61
N THR A 266 -0.91 -15.42 -28.26
CA THR A 266 -0.95 -14.96 -29.66
C THR A 266 -1.98 -13.86 -29.89
N ASP A 267 -2.97 -13.75 -29.00
CA ASP A 267 -4.11 -12.87 -29.20
C ASP A 267 -3.98 -11.60 -28.37
N VAL A 268 -4.56 -10.53 -28.90
CA VAL A 268 -4.69 -9.23 -28.26
C VAL A 268 -6.15 -8.83 -28.40
N ALA A 269 -6.80 -8.43 -27.31
CA ALA A 269 -8.21 -8.02 -27.41
C ALA A 269 -8.36 -6.72 -28.23
N GLY A 270 -7.38 -5.83 -28.13
CA GLY A 270 -7.38 -4.49 -28.71
C GLY A 270 -8.42 -3.57 -28.07
N VAL A 271 -8.59 -2.38 -28.65
CA VAL A 271 -9.59 -1.41 -28.21
C VAL A 271 -10.72 -1.32 -29.22
N GLY A 272 -11.94 -1.14 -28.73
CA GLY A 272 -13.11 -0.94 -29.57
C GLY A 272 -14.29 -0.42 -28.77
N TRP A 273 -15.39 -0.16 -29.48
CA TRP A 273 -16.65 0.16 -28.82
C TRP A 273 -17.21 -1.09 -28.15
N VAL A 274 -17.48 -0.99 -26.85
CA VAL A 274 -18.18 -2.00 -26.05
C VAL A 274 -19.38 -1.37 -25.36
N ARG A 275 -20.43 -2.16 -25.10
CA ARG A 275 -21.54 -1.71 -24.26
C ARG A 275 -21.02 -1.43 -22.86
N ALA A 276 -21.31 -0.25 -22.31
CA ALA A 276 -20.76 0.19 -21.03
C ALA A 276 -21.18 -0.72 -19.87
N GLY A 277 -22.40 -1.25 -19.88
CA GLY A 277 -22.89 -2.26 -18.92
C GLY A 277 -22.11 -3.58 -18.92
N PHE A 278 -21.28 -3.84 -19.94
CA PHE A 278 -20.46 -5.04 -20.09
C PHE A 278 -18.96 -4.75 -20.05
N TRP A 279 -18.54 -3.51 -19.80
CA TRP A 279 -17.12 -3.14 -19.80
C TRP A 279 -16.30 -3.88 -18.75
N TRP A 280 -15.06 -4.24 -19.09
CA TRP A 280 -14.12 -4.90 -18.21
C TRP A 280 -12.88 -4.02 -17.97
N PRO A 281 -12.39 -3.96 -16.71
CA PRO A 281 -11.05 -3.43 -16.45
C PRO A 281 -9.98 -4.33 -17.07
N TYR A 282 -8.81 -3.77 -17.36
CA TYR A 282 -7.67 -4.49 -17.91
C TYR A 282 -7.01 -5.34 -16.82
N GLN A 283 -7.46 -6.59 -16.70
CA GLN A 283 -6.98 -7.55 -15.70
C GLN A 283 -7.21 -8.99 -16.18
N ARG A 284 -6.45 -9.94 -15.62
CA ARG A 284 -6.69 -11.38 -15.85
C ARG A 284 -8.13 -11.74 -15.46
N PRO A 285 -8.86 -12.57 -16.23
CA PRO A 285 -10.23 -12.98 -15.88
C PRO A 285 -10.35 -13.67 -14.52
N THR A 286 -9.32 -14.43 -14.15
CA THR A 286 -9.23 -15.17 -12.88
C THR A 286 -8.74 -14.30 -11.72
N PHE A 287 -8.22 -13.12 -12.00
CA PHE A 287 -7.81 -12.11 -11.03
C PHE A 287 -8.74 -10.92 -11.14
N VAL A 288 -9.99 -11.15 -10.71
CA VAL A 288 -11.05 -10.14 -10.72
C VAL A 288 -10.68 -8.96 -9.83
N SER A 289 -11.37 -7.83 -10.07
CA SER A 289 -11.21 -6.61 -9.28
C SER A 289 -11.23 -6.96 -7.80
N PRO A 290 -10.18 -6.60 -7.03
CA PRO A 290 -9.96 -7.22 -5.73
C PRO A 290 -11.19 -7.07 -4.80
N PRO A 291 -11.56 -8.11 -4.03
CA PRO A 291 -12.83 -8.20 -3.30
C PRO A 291 -12.83 -7.36 -2.01
N PHE A 292 -12.49 -6.08 -2.13
CA PHE A 292 -12.48 -5.09 -1.07
C PHE A 292 -12.67 -3.69 -1.67
N ALA A 293 -13.20 -2.77 -0.85
CA ALA A 293 -13.51 -1.38 -1.22
C ALA A 293 -12.34 -0.65 -1.91
N GLY A 294 -12.66 0.32 -2.77
CA GLY A 294 -11.70 1.10 -3.57
C GLY A 294 -10.89 2.09 -2.74
N TYR A 295 -11.54 2.91 -1.93
CA TYR A 295 -10.92 4.07 -1.29
C TYR A 295 -10.25 3.74 0.05
N VAL A 296 -8.98 4.06 0.28
CA VAL A 296 -7.97 4.58 -0.66
C VAL A 296 -7.23 3.45 -1.38
N SER A 297 -6.52 3.74 -2.47
CA SER A 297 -5.68 2.78 -3.19
C SER A 297 -4.57 2.24 -2.28
N GLY A 298 -4.59 0.92 -2.02
CA GLY A 298 -3.55 0.28 -1.21
C GLY A 298 -2.18 0.34 -1.89
N HIS A 299 -2.12 0.10 -3.20
CA HIS A 299 -0.87 0.13 -3.96
C HIS A 299 -0.22 1.52 -3.90
N SER A 300 -1.02 2.58 -4.06
CA SER A 300 -0.53 3.96 -3.95
C SER A 300 0.06 4.24 -2.57
N THR A 301 -0.62 3.81 -1.50
CA THR A 301 -0.18 4.03 -0.11
C THR A 301 1.07 3.22 0.24
N TYR A 302 1.09 1.92 -0.07
CA TYR A 302 2.25 1.05 0.20
C TYR A 302 3.48 1.56 -0.54
N SER A 303 3.32 1.85 -1.83
CA SER A 303 4.43 2.26 -2.66
C SER A 303 5.02 3.58 -2.21
N ARG A 304 4.17 4.55 -1.85
CA ARG A 304 4.68 5.82 -1.37
C ARG A 304 5.36 5.69 0.00
N ALA A 305 4.84 4.87 0.91
CA ALA A 305 5.49 4.62 2.20
C ALA A 305 6.86 3.95 2.03
N ALA A 306 6.93 2.93 1.18
CA ALA A 306 8.18 2.23 0.88
C ALA A 306 9.21 3.17 0.26
N ALA A 307 8.81 4.00 -0.70
CA ALA A 307 9.69 4.98 -1.31
C ALA A 307 10.30 5.96 -0.29
N GLU A 308 9.53 6.45 0.69
CA GLU A 308 10.07 7.30 1.75
C GLU A 308 11.04 6.53 2.68
N VAL A 309 10.73 5.28 3.02
CA VAL A 309 11.61 4.43 3.84
C VAL A 309 12.92 4.17 3.12
N LEU A 310 12.89 3.76 1.85
CA LEU A 310 14.09 3.46 1.07
C LEU A 310 14.94 4.73 0.91
N ALA A 311 14.34 5.86 0.54
CA ALA A 311 15.05 7.14 0.43
C ALA A 311 15.71 7.56 1.75
N ALA A 312 15.01 7.41 2.87
CA ALA A 312 15.55 7.74 4.19
C ALA A 312 16.67 6.78 4.60
N MET A 313 16.53 5.49 4.31
CA MET A 313 17.50 4.46 4.66
C MET A 313 18.81 4.61 3.87
N THR A 314 18.74 4.79 2.55
CA THR A 314 19.92 5.03 1.69
C THR A 314 20.50 6.43 1.87
N GLY A 315 19.71 7.37 2.40
CA GLY A 315 20.07 8.78 2.49
C GLY A 315 20.00 9.50 1.15
N ASP A 316 19.32 8.92 0.17
CA ASP A 316 19.28 9.40 -1.21
C ASP A 316 17.92 9.10 -1.83
N PRO A 317 17.21 10.09 -2.40
CA PRO A 317 15.96 9.81 -3.09
C PRO A 317 16.15 8.99 -4.37
N PHE A 318 17.35 8.98 -4.96
CA PHE A 318 17.63 8.25 -6.20
C PHE A 318 17.96 6.77 -5.92
N PHE A 319 17.65 5.92 -6.89
CA PHE A 319 18.19 4.56 -6.92
C PHE A 319 19.73 4.58 -6.97
N PRO A 320 20.44 3.54 -6.49
CA PRO A 320 21.89 3.42 -6.68
C PRO A 320 22.26 3.59 -8.15
N GLY A 321 23.34 4.33 -8.44
CA GLY A 321 23.70 4.69 -9.82
C GLY A 321 22.78 5.74 -10.49
N GLY A 322 21.71 6.16 -9.81
CA GLY A 322 20.74 7.15 -10.30
C GLY A 322 19.65 6.55 -11.19
N MET A 323 19.50 5.22 -11.24
CA MET A 323 18.51 4.56 -12.07
C MET A 323 18.12 3.19 -11.49
N GLY A 324 16.83 2.94 -11.32
CA GLY A 324 16.26 1.60 -11.20
C GLY A 324 15.69 1.16 -12.54
N GLU A 325 15.85 -0.11 -12.89
CA GLU A 325 15.41 -0.65 -14.18
C GLU A 325 14.73 -2.00 -14.03
N PHE A 326 13.72 -2.27 -14.87
CA PHE A 326 13.11 -3.57 -15.00
C PHE A 326 12.82 -3.87 -16.48
N HIS A 327 13.41 -4.93 -17.02
CA HIS A 327 13.29 -5.28 -18.44
C HIS A 327 12.03 -6.11 -18.71
N CYS A 328 11.25 -5.69 -19.69
CA CYS A 328 10.02 -6.35 -20.14
C CYS A 328 10.24 -6.84 -21.58
N PRO A 329 10.54 -8.14 -21.77
CA PRO A 329 10.81 -8.71 -23.09
C PRO A 329 9.54 -8.74 -23.96
N LYS A 330 9.73 -8.49 -25.26
CA LYS A 330 8.70 -8.60 -26.29
C LYS A 330 7.98 -9.95 -26.21
N ASN A 331 6.64 -9.92 -26.26
CA ASN A 331 5.76 -11.09 -26.32
C ASN A 331 5.94 -12.12 -25.17
N GLU A 332 6.69 -11.76 -24.13
CA GLU A 332 7.05 -12.67 -23.04
C GLU A 332 6.68 -12.11 -21.66
N PHE A 333 6.35 -10.82 -21.57
CA PHE A 333 6.02 -10.19 -20.29
C PHE A 333 4.53 -10.23 -19.95
N LEU A 334 3.65 -9.92 -20.90
CA LEU A 334 2.21 -9.95 -20.67
C LEU A 334 1.71 -11.41 -20.64
N VAL A 335 0.88 -11.71 -19.66
CA VAL A 335 0.47 -13.08 -19.31
C VAL A 335 -0.96 -13.42 -19.68
N PHE A 336 -1.79 -12.42 -20.00
CA PHE A 336 -3.20 -12.61 -20.33
C PHE A 336 -3.61 -12.05 -21.69
N GLU A 337 -2.66 -11.52 -22.45
CA GLU A 337 -2.70 -11.28 -23.90
C GLU A 337 -1.26 -11.13 -24.42
N ASP A 338 -1.04 -11.24 -25.73
CA ASP A 338 0.30 -11.13 -26.32
C ASP A 338 0.86 -9.71 -26.15
N GLY A 339 2.12 -9.65 -25.74
CA GLY A 339 2.90 -8.41 -25.70
C GLY A 339 3.92 -8.33 -24.54
N PRO A 340 4.59 -7.18 -24.40
CA PRO A 340 4.53 -6.00 -25.27
C PRO A 340 5.00 -6.30 -26.70
N SER A 341 4.61 -5.48 -27.69
CA SER A 341 4.94 -5.72 -29.11
C SER A 341 6.42 -5.49 -29.46
N THR A 342 7.14 -4.79 -28.58
CA THR A 342 8.58 -4.56 -28.60
C THR A 342 9.16 -4.69 -27.20
N ASP A 343 10.46 -4.97 -27.10
CA ASP A 343 11.18 -4.87 -25.83
C ASP A 343 11.05 -3.45 -25.28
N LEU A 344 10.81 -3.34 -23.98
CA LEU A 344 10.90 -2.08 -23.26
C LEU A 344 11.45 -2.30 -21.85
N THR A 345 11.97 -1.24 -21.24
CA THR A 345 12.52 -1.29 -19.89
C THR A 345 11.86 -0.20 -19.06
N LEU A 346 11.17 -0.59 -17.99
CA LEU A 346 10.70 0.37 -17.00
C LEU A 346 11.91 0.99 -16.31
N GLN A 347 11.92 2.32 -16.18
CA GLN A 347 13.04 3.08 -15.65
C GLN A 347 12.56 4.11 -14.63
N TRP A 348 13.30 4.26 -13.53
CA TRP A 348 12.98 5.20 -12.46
C TRP A 348 14.24 5.88 -11.95
N ALA A 349 14.24 7.22 -11.90
CA ALA A 349 15.34 7.95 -11.28
C ALA A 349 15.28 7.84 -9.75
N THR A 350 14.10 8.06 -9.17
CA THR A 350 13.87 8.04 -7.72
C THR A 350 12.89 6.95 -7.30
N TYR A 351 12.97 6.53 -6.02
CA TYR A 351 11.98 5.61 -5.46
C TYR A 351 10.55 6.18 -5.53
N ARG A 352 10.42 7.50 -5.46
CA ARG A 352 9.13 8.18 -5.60
C ARG A 352 8.57 8.05 -7.01
N ASP A 353 9.41 8.12 -8.04
CA ASP A 353 8.96 7.93 -9.43
C ASP A 353 8.41 6.51 -9.64
N ALA A 354 9.06 5.49 -9.05
CA ALA A 354 8.54 4.12 -9.05
C ALA A 354 7.19 4.02 -8.33
N ALA A 355 7.04 4.68 -7.18
CA ALA A 355 5.77 4.69 -6.44
C ALA A 355 4.64 5.45 -7.16
N ASP A 356 4.97 6.55 -7.82
CA ASP A 356 4.03 7.33 -8.63
C ASP A 356 3.58 6.55 -9.86
N GLN A 357 4.50 5.84 -10.53
CA GLN A 357 4.17 4.95 -11.63
C GLN A 357 3.30 3.76 -11.19
N CYS A 358 3.58 3.16 -10.03
CA CYS A 358 2.73 2.12 -9.43
C CYS A 358 1.30 2.62 -9.22
N SER A 359 1.15 3.86 -8.79
CA SER A 359 -0.16 4.47 -8.56
C SER A 359 -0.95 4.65 -9.85
N LEU A 360 -0.32 5.18 -10.91
CA LEU A 360 -0.94 5.32 -12.24
C LEU A 360 -1.36 3.98 -12.83
N SER A 361 -0.58 2.91 -12.60
CA SER A 361 -0.89 1.56 -13.09
C SER A 361 -2.29 1.08 -12.69
N ARG A 362 -2.82 1.53 -11.55
CA ARG A 362 -4.13 1.11 -11.04
C ARG A 362 -5.28 1.72 -11.81
N ILE A 363 -5.05 2.89 -12.41
CA ILE A 363 -5.99 3.59 -13.28
C ILE A 363 -5.94 2.95 -14.68
N TYR A 364 -4.74 2.69 -15.22
CA TYR A 364 -4.59 1.95 -16.49
C TYR A 364 -5.18 0.54 -16.43
N GLY A 365 -4.98 -0.17 -15.31
CA GLY A 365 -5.60 -1.46 -15.04
C GLY A 365 -7.12 -1.38 -14.82
N GLY A 366 -7.70 -0.19 -14.69
CA GLY A 366 -9.14 0.02 -14.60
C GLY A 366 -9.76 -0.28 -13.23
N ILE A 367 -8.98 -0.35 -12.15
CA ILE A 367 -9.46 -0.83 -10.85
C ILE A 367 -9.48 0.23 -9.73
N HIS A 368 -8.86 1.38 -9.94
CA HIS A 368 -8.95 2.55 -9.08
C HIS A 368 -9.16 3.82 -9.91
N PRO A 369 -10.08 4.72 -9.51
CA PRO A 369 -10.18 6.07 -10.05
C PRO A 369 -9.16 7.03 -9.39
N PRO A 370 -8.93 8.24 -9.94
CA PRO A 370 -8.12 9.30 -9.33
C PRO A 370 -8.43 9.61 -7.87
N ALA A 371 -9.72 9.58 -7.52
CA ALA A 371 -10.21 9.78 -6.16
C ALA A 371 -9.56 8.83 -5.13
N ASP A 372 -9.21 7.61 -5.53
CA ASP A 372 -8.57 6.63 -4.65
C ASP A 372 -7.06 6.84 -4.52
N ASP A 373 -6.43 7.53 -5.47
CA ASP A 373 -4.98 7.55 -5.64
C ASP A 373 -4.29 8.61 -4.76
N ILE A 374 -4.54 9.90 -5.01
CA ILE A 374 -3.82 11.01 -4.36
C ILE A 374 -3.90 10.94 -2.81
N PRO A 375 -5.06 10.66 -2.19
CA PRO A 375 -5.11 10.49 -0.73
C PRO A 375 -4.23 9.33 -0.27
N GLY A 376 -4.19 8.21 -1.02
CA GLY A 376 -3.32 7.08 -0.74
C GLY A 376 -1.84 7.46 -0.77
N ARG A 377 -1.38 8.17 -1.81
CA ARG A 377 0.00 8.67 -1.88
C ARG A 377 0.35 9.58 -0.69
N LYS A 378 -0.52 10.53 -0.34
CA LYS A 378 -0.30 11.41 0.82
C LYS A 378 -0.17 10.65 2.14
N ILE A 379 -1.08 9.70 2.38
CA ILE A 379 -1.05 8.85 3.59
C ILE A 379 0.25 8.02 3.61
N GLY A 380 0.63 7.42 2.49
CA GLY A 380 1.84 6.61 2.37
C GLY A 380 3.09 7.42 2.71
N ARG A 381 3.18 8.66 2.21
CA ARG A 381 4.29 9.57 2.53
C ARG A 381 4.39 9.80 4.04
N ASP A 382 3.29 10.13 4.69
CA ASP A 382 3.28 10.48 6.10
C ASP A 382 3.64 9.25 6.97
N ILE A 383 3.12 8.06 6.61
CA ILE A 383 3.46 6.79 7.28
C ILE A 383 4.93 6.43 7.07
N GLY A 384 5.44 6.48 5.84
CA GLY A 384 6.83 6.09 5.55
C GLY A 384 7.85 6.92 6.32
N VAL A 385 7.64 8.25 6.38
CA VAL A 385 8.49 9.17 7.15
C VAL A 385 8.42 8.86 8.65
N THR A 386 7.23 8.72 9.21
CA THR A 386 7.05 8.53 10.66
C THR A 386 7.47 7.13 11.12
N ALA A 387 7.18 6.10 10.35
CA ALA A 387 7.58 4.72 10.63
C ALA A 387 9.11 4.55 10.58
N PHE A 388 9.79 5.14 9.58
CA PHE A 388 11.25 5.11 9.54
C PHE A 388 11.87 5.84 10.74
N ALA A 389 11.36 7.04 11.07
CA ALA A 389 11.83 7.79 12.24
C ALA A 389 11.62 7.02 13.56
N PHE A 390 10.54 6.25 13.67
CA PHE A 390 10.31 5.38 14.83
C PHE A 390 11.27 4.18 14.84
N ALA A 391 11.45 3.50 13.71
CA ALA A 391 12.37 2.37 13.57
C ALA A 391 13.82 2.77 13.91
N GLU A 392 14.24 3.95 13.48
CA GLU A 392 15.59 4.48 13.71
C GLU A 392 15.93 4.62 15.21
N GLN A 393 14.92 4.84 16.06
CA GLN A 393 15.12 4.88 17.52
C GLN A 393 15.65 3.55 18.06
N TYR A 394 15.44 2.43 17.35
CA TYR A 394 15.94 1.12 17.74
C TYR A 394 17.33 0.82 17.19
N PHE A 395 17.79 1.54 16.16
CA PHE A 395 19.11 1.34 15.56
C PHE A 395 20.24 1.89 16.43
N ASN A 396 19.95 2.94 17.20
CA ASN A 396 20.89 3.61 18.09
C ASN A 396 20.70 3.22 19.56
N LYS A 397 19.73 2.35 19.88
CA LYS A 397 19.53 1.84 21.24
C LYS A 397 20.59 0.79 21.57
N ALA A 398 21.72 1.25 22.11
CA ALA A 398 22.45 0.45 23.10
C ALA A 398 21.43 0.01 24.18
N LYS A 399 21.32 -1.31 24.41
CA LYS A 399 20.41 -1.99 25.36
C LYS A 399 19.35 -1.08 25.96
N THR A 400 18.14 -1.10 25.38
CA THR A 400 16.98 -0.51 26.05
C THR A 400 16.78 -1.23 27.37
N PRO A 401 16.86 -0.57 28.53
CA PRO A 401 16.43 -1.17 29.77
C PRO A 401 14.96 -1.57 29.61
N LYS A 402 14.63 -2.84 29.88
CA LYS A 402 13.23 -3.25 30.05
C LYS A 402 12.65 -2.37 31.17
N GLU A 403 11.64 -1.57 30.90
CA GLU A 403 10.91 -0.88 31.97
C GLU A 403 10.28 -1.96 32.88
N VAL A 404 10.69 -2.04 34.15
CA VAL A 404 10.11 -2.95 35.15
C VAL A 404 9.40 -2.14 36.23
N LYS A 405 8.14 -1.76 35.99
CA LYS A 405 7.35 -1.00 36.98
C LYS A 405 6.75 -1.87 38.11
N GLU A 406 6.74 -3.19 37.96
CA GLU A 406 6.23 -4.18 38.92
C GLU A 406 7.04 -5.50 38.84
N ILE A 407 7.02 -6.32 39.89
CA ILE A 407 7.70 -7.64 39.85
C ILE A 407 7.04 -8.59 38.85
N LYS A 408 7.85 -9.29 38.04
CA LYS A 408 7.42 -10.44 37.25
C LYS A 408 8.15 -11.68 37.76
N VAL A 409 7.46 -12.82 37.83
CA VAL A 409 8.08 -14.10 38.21
C VAL A 409 7.80 -15.18 37.17
N PHE A 410 8.81 -15.98 36.86
CA PHE A 410 8.69 -17.09 35.93
C PHE A 410 9.69 -18.22 36.27
N PRO A 411 9.33 -19.51 36.14
CA PRO A 411 7.97 -19.98 35.90
C PRO A 411 7.11 -19.86 37.17
N ASN A 412 5.81 -19.69 36.99
CA ASN A 412 4.82 -19.76 38.06
C ASN A 412 3.51 -20.29 37.47
N PRO A 413 3.13 -21.56 37.71
CA PRO A 413 3.68 -22.48 38.72
C PRO A 413 5.12 -22.95 38.47
N THR A 414 5.82 -23.40 39.52
CA THR A 414 7.17 -23.99 39.45
C THR A 414 7.30 -25.22 40.33
N SER A 415 8.30 -26.07 40.11
CA SER A 415 8.61 -27.21 40.99
C SER A 415 9.64 -26.91 42.07
N CYS A 416 10.62 -26.04 41.77
CA CYS A 416 11.77 -25.87 42.66
C CYS A 416 12.34 -24.44 42.72
N ALA A 417 12.08 -23.59 41.74
CA ALA A 417 12.63 -22.24 41.72
C ALA A 417 11.95 -21.30 40.72
N LEU A 418 12.13 -20.01 40.91
CA LEU A 418 11.71 -19.01 39.92
C LEU A 418 12.78 -17.95 39.71
N GLN A 419 12.72 -17.35 38.53
CA GLN A 419 13.37 -16.09 38.20
C GLN A 419 12.38 -14.95 38.49
N ALA A 420 12.85 -13.96 39.25
CA ALA A 420 12.15 -12.71 39.52
C ALA A 420 12.79 -11.59 38.69
N GLU A 421 12.00 -10.89 37.90
CA GLU A 421 12.39 -9.63 37.27
C GLU A 421 11.79 -8.47 38.09
N TYR A 422 12.62 -7.60 38.67
CA TYR A 422 12.20 -6.46 39.49
C TYR A 422 13.22 -5.32 39.35
N GLU A 423 12.78 -4.06 39.28
CA GLU A 423 13.67 -2.87 39.14
C GLU A 423 14.51 -2.68 40.42
N TYR A 424 15.60 -3.44 40.50
CA TYR A 424 16.52 -3.47 41.62
C TYR A 424 17.85 -4.12 41.23
N GLU A 425 18.93 -3.59 41.79
CA GLU A 425 20.29 -4.13 41.65
C GLU A 425 20.90 -4.41 43.02
N GLY A 426 21.59 -5.55 43.15
CA GLY A 426 22.28 -5.93 44.38
C GLY A 426 21.53 -6.95 45.24
N ALA A 427 21.91 -7.03 46.52
CA ALA A 427 21.43 -8.07 47.44
C ALA A 427 20.17 -7.64 48.20
N MET A 428 19.08 -8.38 48.04
CA MET A 428 17.79 -8.13 48.68
C MET A 428 17.40 -9.29 49.62
N PRO A 429 17.01 -9.02 50.87
CA PRO A 429 16.32 -9.99 51.72
C PRO A 429 14.95 -10.38 51.15
N VAL A 430 14.72 -11.68 51.00
CA VAL A 430 13.48 -12.27 50.50
C VAL A 430 12.97 -13.29 51.51
N LYS A 431 11.69 -13.15 51.89
CA LYS A 431 10.98 -14.06 52.80
C LYS A 431 9.88 -14.80 52.04
N ILE A 432 9.72 -16.08 52.35
CA ILE A 432 8.73 -16.96 51.75
C ILE A 432 7.80 -17.44 52.85
N TYR A 433 6.51 -17.22 52.64
CA TYR A 433 5.45 -17.58 53.57
C TYR A 433 4.53 -18.63 52.96
N SER A 434 4.05 -19.57 53.77
CA SER A 434 2.96 -20.46 53.39
C SER A 434 1.64 -19.69 53.28
N ALA A 435 0.64 -20.31 52.66
CA ALA A 435 -0.69 -19.69 52.45
C ALA A 435 -1.41 -19.24 53.73
N ASP A 436 -1.08 -19.82 54.89
CA ASP A 436 -1.60 -19.43 56.21
C ASP A 436 -0.78 -18.33 56.90
N GLY A 437 0.28 -17.81 56.25
CA GLY A 437 1.09 -16.69 56.73
C GLY A 437 2.28 -17.08 57.61
N ARG A 438 2.56 -18.37 57.79
CA ARG A 438 3.77 -18.83 58.51
C ARG A 438 5.02 -18.61 57.66
N LEU A 439 6.08 -18.05 58.25
CA LEU A 439 7.38 -17.90 57.58
C LEU A 439 8.03 -19.28 57.41
N GLU A 440 8.34 -19.66 56.17
CA GLU A 440 8.95 -20.95 55.85
C GLU A 440 10.43 -20.85 55.50
N ARG A 441 10.85 -19.75 54.88
CA ARG A 441 12.25 -19.51 54.50
C ARG A 441 12.56 -18.02 54.43
N GLU A 442 13.79 -17.69 54.79
CA GLU A 442 14.40 -16.38 54.58
C GLU A 442 15.74 -16.57 53.86
N LEU A 443 15.96 -15.79 52.80
CA LEU A 443 17.18 -15.85 51.99
C LEU A 443 17.57 -14.47 51.47
N ILE A 444 18.81 -14.33 51.03
CA ILE A 444 19.28 -13.15 50.29
C ILE A 444 19.33 -13.49 48.81
N VAL A 445 18.59 -12.75 47.99
CA VAL A 445 18.58 -12.86 46.53
C VAL A 445 19.40 -11.73 45.94
N ARG A 446 20.35 -12.04 45.06
CA ARG A 446 21.11 -11.03 44.32
C ARG A 446 20.46 -10.79 42.96
N PHE A 447 20.14 -9.54 42.68
CA PHE A 447 19.65 -9.08 41.39
C PHE A 447 20.81 -8.54 40.56
N TYR A 448 20.86 -8.96 39.30
CA TYR A 448 21.76 -8.48 38.26
C TYR A 448 20.95 -8.25 36.98
N ASP A 449 21.05 -7.07 36.38
CA ASP A 449 20.24 -6.65 35.21
C ASP A 449 18.73 -6.79 35.47
N ASN A 450 18.30 -6.34 36.66
CA ASN A 450 16.94 -6.47 37.20
C ASN A 450 16.43 -7.92 37.36
N GLN A 451 17.29 -8.94 37.31
CA GLN A 451 16.90 -10.34 37.43
C GLN A 451 17.54 -11.02 38.64
N GLY A 452 16.72 -11.72 39.44
CA GLY A 452 17.16 -12.50 40.61
C GLY A 452 16.55 -13.90 40.62
N PHE A 453 17.23 -14.87 41.23
CA PHE A 453 16.76 -16.26 41.31
C PHE A 453 16.34 -16.61 42.74
N VAL A 454 15.12 -17.13 42.90
CA VAL A 454 14.53 -17.52 44.18
C VAL A 454 14.41 -19.04 44.23
N ASN A 455 15.15 -19.66 45.16
CA ASN A 455 15.12 -21.10 45.38
C ASN A 455 13.99 -21.50 46.34
N LEU A 456 13.07 -22.32 45.84
CA LEU A 456 11.89 -22.84 46.53
C LEU A 456 11.97 -24.35 46.79
N ALA A 457 13.07 -25.00 46.42
CA ALA A 457 13.24 -26.44 46.56
C ALA A 457 13.08 -26.88 48.02
N GLY A 458 12.38 -27.99 48.24
CA GLY A 458 12.13 -28.57 49.56
C GLY A 458 10.98 -27.91 50.34
N LEU A 459 10.31 -26.90 49.79
CA LEU A 459 9.04 -26.41 50.33
C LEU A 459 7.88 -27.33 49.92
N ALA A 460 6.80 -27.35 50.70
CA ALA A 460 5.64 -28.17 50.40
C ALA A 460 4.91 -27.67 49.13
N ASN A 461 4.28 -28.59 48.38
CA ASN A 461 3.45 -28.23 47.24
C ASN A 461 2.26 -27.37 47.68
N GLY A 462 1.94 -26.31 46.94
CA GLY A 462 0.86 -25.39 47.29
C GLY A 462 1.17 -23.92 46.96
N LEU A 463 0.35 -23.02 47.50
CA LEU A 463 0.51 -21.58 47.33
C LEU A 463 1.49 -21.02 48.38
N HIS A 464 2.45 -20.24 47.89
CA HIS A 464 3.44 -19.51 48.67
C HIS A 464 3.38 -18.02 48.34
N ILE A 465 3.74 -17.17 49.32
CA ILE A 465 3.87 -15.72 49.15
C ILE A 465 5.35 -15.36 49.27
N VAL A 466 5.93 -14.85 48.19
CA VAL A 466 7.32 -14.39 48.12
C VAL A 466 7.35 -12.88 48.29
N VAL A 467 8.09 -12.39 49.27
CA VAL A 467 8.14 -10.97 49.64
C VAL A 467 9.58 -10.49 49.69
N GLY A 468 9.92 -9.49 48.88
CA GLY A 468 11.20 -8.79 48.92
C GLY A 468 11.15 -7.57 49.83
N TYR A 469 12.28 -7.24 50.49
CA TYR A 469 12.36 -6.10 51.41
C TYR A 469 13.53 -5.16 51.09
N TYR A 470 13.28 -3.86 51.15
CA TYR A 470 14.33 -2.85 51.29
C TYR A 470 14.79 -2.81 52.76
N GLY A 471 15.94 -3.42 53.05
CA GLY A 471 16.43 -3.61 54.42
C GLY A 471 15.55 -4.58 55.22
N GLU A 472 15.49 -4.45 56.55
CA GLU A 472 14.80 -5.44 57.39
C GLU A 472 13.26 -5.28 57.48
N ARG A 473 12.72 -4.11 57.13
CA ARG A 473 11.33 -3.77 57.52
C ARG A 473 10.44 -3.16 56.42
N LYS A 474 10.99 -2.64 55.32
CA LYS A 474 10.18 -2.03 54.26
C LYS A 474 9.95 -3.02 53.13
N LYS A 475 8.70 -3.41 52.89
CA LYS A 475 8.32 -4.30 51.77
C LYS A 475 8.62 -3.61 50.43
N ALA A 476 9.33 -4.30 49.55
CA ALA A 476 9.64 -3.87 48.19
C ALA A 476 8.58 -4.39 47.20
N PHE A 477 8.37 -5.71 47.20
CA PHE A 477 7.35 -6.37 46.39
C PHE A 477 6.73 -7.54 47.15
N GLU A 478 5.57 -8.00 46.66
CA GLU A 478 4.93 -9.23 47.10
C GLU A 478 4.34 -9.96 45.88
N GLN A 479 4.61 -11.26 45.78
CA GLN A 479 4.11 -12.07 44.68
C GLN A 479 3.65 -13.45 45.16
N LYS A 480 2.50 -13.89 44.64
CA LYS A 480 1.95 -15.24 44.86
C LYS A 480 2.57 -16.23 43.90
N VAL A 481 3.04 -17.36 44.40
CA VAL A 481 3.75 -18.42 43.65
C VAL A 481 3.16 -19.78 43.98
N ILE A 482 2.91 -20.60 42.97
CA ILE A 482 2.39 -21.96 43.12
C ILE A 482 3.52 -22.96 42.94
N LEU A 483 3.81 -23.76 43.97
CA LEU A 483 4.68 -24.93 43.88
C LEU A 483 3.89 -26.20 43.56
N ARG A 484 4.40 -27.00 42.63
CA ARG A 484 3.82 -28.30 42.26
C ARG A 484 4.91 -29.37 42.27
N ALA A 485 4.52 -30.63 42.44
CA ALA A 485 5.43 -31.75 42.21
C ALA A 485 5.89 -31.75 40.74
N GLU A 486 7.13 -32.18 40.50
CA GLU A 486 7.65 -32.40 39.14
C GLU A 486 6.85 -33.44 38.36
#